data_AF-A0A962IMI3-F1
#
_entry.id   AF-A0A962IMI3-F1
#
_cell.length_a   1.000
_cell.length_b   1.000
_cell.length_c   1.000
_cell.angle_alpha   90.00
_cell.angle_beta   90.00
_cell.angle_gamma   90.00
#
_symmetry.space_group_name_H-M   'P 1'
#
loop_
_entity.id
_entity.type
_entity.pdbx_description
1 polymer ?
#
loop_
_entity_poly.entity_id
_entity_poly.type
_entity_poly.pdbx_seq_one_letter_code
_entity_poly.pdbx_strand_id
1 'polypeptide(L)'
;VIDSGLAREPRFDPQRGMSHLVTVRISEDSATQRAGRAGRLGPGRCLRLWAAEERLDLARRPEMLSADLADLALQLALWGGPLRWLDAPPPGALAQARDLLLGLGALDAQERITTLGRQLADSGTHPRLAAMLVQAGPHQALACDLLALLDARDPLSPEQRHEPDLLPRWQALQRWRGGQRSASDRALQALEQLARQWRRRLRVAQPPPTHTDPALLGELLALAWPDRLAQRGSGGRYRLLQGQQAQLPDSETLAGAAWLVAFDLSGRGADLRIRRAAAVDAGWANAWVAARAQTERVLRFDRASGSVEASVQTRVGRFVLERRVVPIQPEDAVVPALLQGLAELGPAGWPFDAALRQWLLRVRSLRDWLPDAG
;
A
#
# COMPACT_ATOMS: atom_id res chain seq x y z
N VAL A 1 -32.54 -4.40 22.39
CA VAL A 1 -31.21 -4.22 21.76
C VAL A 1 -30.27 -3.59 22.76
N ILE A 2 -29.06 -4.09 22.91
CA ILE A 2 -27.98 -3.42 23.63
C ILE A 2 -26.95 -3.03 22.56
N ASP A 3 -26.68 -1.73 22.42
CA ASP A 3 -25.81 -1.20 21.38
C ASP A 3 -24.50 -0.70 22.00
N SER A 4 -23.38 -1.28 21.59
CA SER A 4 -22.05 -0.87 22.02
C SER A 4 -21.65 0.51 21.50
N GLY A 5 -22.34 1.00 20.48
CA GLY A 5 -21.97 2.24 19.79
C GLY A 5 -20.71 2.08 18.95
N LEU A 6 -20.20 0.86 18.75
CA LEU A 6 -18.96 0.61 18.00
C LEU A 6 -19.23 -0.22 16.74
N ALA A 7 -18.41 0.01 15.73
CA ALA A 7 -18.35 -0.80 14.51
C ALA A 7 -16.91 -1.11 14.15
N ARG A 8 -16.71 -2.23 13.43
CA ARG A 8 -15.45 -2.53 12.77
C ARG A 8 -15.56 -2.12 11.31
N GLU A 9 -14.69 -1.22 10.87
CA GLU A 9 -14.68 -0.71 9.50
C GLU A 9 -13.29 -0.92 8.87
N PRO A 10 -13.22 -1.25 7.58
CA PRO A 10 -11.95 -1.34 6.87
C PRO A 10 -11.38 0.07 6.69
N ARG A 11 -10.12 0.25 7.08
CA ARG A 11 -9.35 1.46 6.78
C ARG A 11 -8.01 1.09 6.19
N PHE A 12 -7.66 1.79 5.11
CA PHE A 12 -6.36 1.70 4.49
C PHE A 12 -5.29 2.08 5.52
N ASP A 13 -4.30 1.20 5.66
CA ASP A 13 -3.13 1.44 6.46
C ASP A 13 -1.91 1.60 5.55
N PRO A 14 -1.39 2.82 5.38
CA PRO A 14 -0.19 3.07 4.58
C PRO A 14 1.02 2.24 5.05
N GLN A 15 1.12 1.93 6.35
CA GLN A 15 2.23 1.17 6.92
C GLN A 15 2.17 -0.31 6.56
N ARG A 16 0.98 -0.87 6.30
CA ARG A 16 0.79 -2.25 5.80
C ARG A 16 0.60 -2.32 4.28
N GLY A 17 0.22 -1.21 3.66
CA GLY A 17 -0.05 -1.13 2.23
C GLY A 17 -1.27 -1.93 1.83
N MET A 18 -2.19 -2.12 2.79
CA MET A 18 -3.49 -2.78 2.66
C MET A 18 -4.45 -2.33 3.75
N SER A 19 -5.75 -2.60 3.58
CA SER A 19 -6.75 -2.31 4.61
C SER A 19 -6.64 -3.23 5.82
N HIS A 20 -6.93 -2.70 7.00
CA HIS A 20 -7.20 -3.48 8.19
C HIS A 20 -8.47 -2.98 8.87
N LEU A 21 -9.06 -3.80 9.73
CA LEU A 21 -10.27 -3.45 10.45
C LEU A 21 -9.92 -2.65 11.70
N VAL A 22 -10.43 -1.43 11.78
CA VAL A 22 -10.34 -0.57 12.96
C VAL A 22 -11.68 -0.55 13.69
N THR A 23 -11.65 -0.38 15.01
CA THR A 23 -12.86 -0.13 15.79
C THR A 23 -13.12 1.37 15.82
N VAL A 24 -14.29 1.78 15.37
CA VAL A 24 -14.70 3.19 15.30
C VAL A 24 -16.04 3.38 15.98
N ARG A 25 -16.32 4.62 16.33
CA ARG A 25 -17.64 5.02 16.80
C ARG A 25 -18.64 4.99 15.64
N ILE A 26 -19.85 4.52 15.89
CA ILE A 26 -20.92 4.53 14.88
C ILE A 26 -21.49 5.93 14.68
N SER A 27 -22.10 6.14 13.53
CA SER A 27 -22.89 7.32 13.19
C SER A 27 -24.32 7.28 13.74
N GLU A 28 -25.01 8.42 13.68
CA GLU A 28 -26.42 8.56 14.08
C GLU A 28 -27.36 7.70 13.23
N ASP A 29 -27.17 7.63 11.91
CA ASP A 29 -27.98 6.77 11.02
C ASP A 29 -27.85 5.29 11.41
N SER A 30 -26.64 4.83 11.74
CA SER A 30 -26.38 3.46 12.19
C SER A 30 -27.01 3.20 13.56
N ALA A 31 -26.85 4.11 14.51
CA ALA A 31 -27.45 4.00 15.84
C ALA A 31 -28.99 3.94 15.76
N THR A 32 -29.59 4.73 14.86
CA THR A 32 -31.04 4.74 14.60
C THR A 32 -31.48 3.41 13.97
N GLN A 33 -30.76 2.93 12.96
CA GLN A 33 -31.04 1.63 12.34
C GLN A 33 -30.94 0.47 13.35
N ARG A 34 -29.91 0.48 14.23
CA ARG A 34 -29.72 -0.52 15.29
C ARG A 34 -30.85 -0.47 16.31
N ALA A 35 -31.25 0.72 16.76
CA ALA A 35 -32.38 0.90 17.66
C ALA A 35 -33.69 0.35 17.06
N GLY A 36 -33.94 0.62 15.77
CA GLY A 36 -35.12 0.11 15.05
C GLY A 36 -35.23 -1.42 15.03
N ARG A 37 -34.11 -2.15 15.17
CA ARG A 37 -34.15 -3.63 15.29
C ARG A 37 -34.89 -4.11 16.54
N ALA A 38 -34.95 -3.30 17.60
CA ALA A 38 -35.71 -3.63 18.79
C ALA A 38 -37.23 -3.63 18.53
N GLY A 39 -37.69 -2.85 17.55
CA GLY A 39 -39.11 -2.59 17.28
C GLY A 39 -39.77 -3.51 16.24
N ARG A 40 -39.09 -4.55 15.76
CA ARG A 40 -39.54 -5.33 14.59
C ARG A 40 -40.82 -6.15 14.80
N LEU A 41 -41.03 -6.66 16.01
CA LEU A 41 -42.17 -7.52 16.36
C LEU A 41 -43.20 -6.82 17.25
N GLY A 42 -42.92 -5.57 17.66
CA GLY A 42 -43.70 -4.82 18.63
C GLY A 42 -42.84 -3.78 19.34
N PRO A 43 -43.38 -3.06 20.35
CA PRO A 43 -42.63 -2.06 21.11
C PRO A 43 -41.36 -2.64 21.73
N GLY A 44 -40.21 -2.04 21.43
CA GLY A 44 -38.90 -2.52 21.88
C GLY A 44 -38.07 -1.41 22.51
N ARG A 45 -37.07 -1.82 23.31
CA ARG A 45 -36.11 -0.91 23.95
C ARG A 45 -34.70 -1.10 23.41
N CYS A 46 -34.00 0.01 23.20
CA CYS A 46 -32.58 0.04 22.85
C CYS A 46 -31.81 0.74 23.98
N LEU A 47 -30.88 0.02 24.60
CA LEU A 47 -29.93 0.57 25.57
C LEU A 47 -28.63 0.91 24.84
N ARG A 48 -28.19 2.16 24.93
CA ARG A 48 -26.96 2.66 24.30
C ARG A 48 -25.85 2.71 25.33
N LEU A 49 -24.70 2.10 25.05
CA LEU A 49 -23.55 2.04 25.96
C LEU A 49 -22.60 3.24 25.79
N TRP A 50 -23.16 4.44 25.61
CA TRP A 50 -22.43 5.70 25.50
C TRP A 50 -23.27 6.85 26.04
N ALA A 51 -22.64 8.00 26.29
CA ALA A 51 -23.28 9.16 26.90
C ALA A 51 -24.25 9.84 25.91
N ALA A 52 -25.34 10.42 26.41
CA ALA A 52 -26.35 11.05 25.55
C ALA A 52 -25.83 12.32 24.85
N GLU A 53 -24.85 12.97 25.45
CA GLU A 53 -24.16 14.16 24.97
C GLU A 53 -23.03 13.88 23.95
N GLU A 54 -22.65 12.61 23.75
CA GLU A 54 -21.63 12.25 22.77
C GLU A 54 -22.14 12.53 21.35
N ARG A 55 -21.47 13.47 20.67
CA ARG A 55 -21.79 13.82 19.29
C ARG A 55 -21.27 12.75 18.34
N LEU A 56 -22.18 12.14 17.59
CA LEU A 56 -21.85 11.17 16.54
C LEU A 56 -21.84 11.88 15.18
N ASP A 57 -21.10 11.32 14.22
CA ASP A 57 -21.25 11.75 12.84
C ASP A 57 -22.68 11.45 12.35
N LEU A 58 -23.29 12.37 11.61
CA LEU A 58 -24.68 12.23 11.15
C LEU A 58 -24.88 10.97 10.30
N ALA A 59 -23.90 10.65 9.45
CA ALA A 59 -23.94 9.53 8.53
C ALA A 59 -22.58 8.84 8.43
N ARG A 60 -22.60 7.55 8.10
CA ARG A 60 -21.38 6.79 7.81
C ARG A 60 -20.62 7.41 6.65
N ARG A 61 -19.30 7.54 6.82
CA ARG A 61 -18.42 7.92 5.73
C ARG A 61 -18.39 6.80 4.67
N PRO A 62 -18.48 7.12 3.37
CA PRO A 62 -18.37 6.13 2.31
C PRO A 62 -17.03 5.39 2.38
N GLU A 63 -17.08 4.06 2.30
CA GLU A 63 -15.89 3.20 2.35
C GLU A 63 -14.85 3.58 1.28
N MET A 64 -15.31 4.02 0.10
CA MET A 64 -14.50 4.50 -1.01
C MET A 64 -13.50 5.60 -0.62
N LEU A 65 -13.77 6.37 0.44
CA LEU A 65 -12.92 7.48 0.87
C LEU A 65 -11.86 7.08 1.90
N SER A 66 -11.87 5.83 2.37
CA SER A 66 -10.96 5.36 3.42
C SER A 66 -10.39 3.97 3.21
N ALA A 67 -10.96 3.15 2.34
CA ALA A 67 -10.47 1.82 2.04
C ALA A 67 -9.30 1.85 1.05
N ASP A 68 -8.62 0.71 0.94
CA ASP A 68 -7.66 0.45 -0.12
C ASP A 68 -8.38 0.38 -1.47
N LEU A 69 -7.86 1.07 -2.48
CA LEU A 69 -8.43 1.12 -3.82
C LEU A 69 -7.70 0.22 -4.83
N ALA A 70 -6.73 -0.61 -4.40
CA ALA A 70 -5.99 -1.51 -5.29
C ALA A 70 -6.92 -2.47 -6.06
N ASP A 71 -7.85 -3.11 -5.36
CA ASP A 71 -8.82 -4.01 -6.00
C ASP A 71 -9.76 -3.25 -6.94
N LEU A 72 -10.29 -2.10 -6.48
CA LEU A 72 -11.12 -1.23 -7.33
C LEU A 72 -10.38 -0.82 -8.61
N ALA A 73 -9.13 -0.38 -8.51
CA ALA A 73 -8.33 0.05 -9.66
C ALA A 73 -8.11 -1.10 -10.65
N LEU A 74 -7.89 -2.33 -10.14
CA LEU A 74 -7.74 -3.51 -10.97
C LEU A 74 -9.04 -3.86 -11.71
N GLN A 75 -10.18 -3.83 -11.01
CA GLN A 75 -11.49 -4.06 -11.59
C GLN A 75 -11.86 -2.98 -12.63
N LEU A 76 -11.51 -1.71 -12.37
CA LEU A 76 -11.70 -0.63 -13.33
C LEU A 76 -10.90 -0.84 -14.62
N ALA A 77 -9.64 -1.27 -14.49
CA ALA A 77 -8.80 -1.59 -15.64
C ALA A 77 -9.32 -2.81 -16.41
N LEU A 78 -9.90 -3.80 -15.72
CA LEU A 78 -10.57 -4.94 -16.34
C LEU A 78 -11.84 -4.52 -17.09
N TRP A 79 -12.61 -3.59 -16.51
CA TRP A 79 -13.89 -3.09 -17.05
C TRP A 79 -13.70 -2.20 -18.29
N GLY A 80 -12.68 -1.34 -18.29
CA GLY A 80 -12.27 -0.56 -19.46
C GLY A 80 -13.18 0.62 -19.85
N GLY A 81 -14.12 1.03 -19.00
CA GLY A 81 -15.07 2.12 -19.29
C GLY A 81 -15.35 3.06 -18.10
N PRO A 82 -15.95 4.24 -18.35
CA PRO A 82 -16.30 5.19 -17.30
C PRO A 82 -17.45 4.67 -16.42
N LEU A 83 -17.44 5.03 -15.13
CA LEU A 83 -18.50 4.73 -14.17
C LEU A 83 -19.09 6.02 -13.60
N ARG A 84 -20.36 5.96 -13.21
CA ARG A 84 -21.03 7.03 -12.45
C ARG A 84 -20.99 6.69 -10.97
N TRP A 85 -20.39 7.56 -10.17
CA TRP A 85 -20.18 7.35 -8.75
C TRP A 85 -21.17 8.17 -7.92
N LEU A 86 -21.65 7.60 -6.82
CA LEU A 86 -22.31 8.38 -5.77
C LEU A 86 -21.26 9.20 -5.00
N ASP A 87 -20.19 8.52 -4.57
CA ASP A 87 -18.96 9.13 -4.06
C ASP A 87 -17.79 8.66 -4.94
N ALA A 88 -17.13 9.60 -5.62
CA ALA A 88 -16.01 9.27 -6.50
C ALA A 88 -14.76 8.84 -5.71
N PRO A 89 -13.94 7.91 -6.24
CA PRO A 89 -12.69 7.53 -5.61
C PRO A 89 -11.74 8.74 -5.50
N PRO A 90 -11.11 8.99 -4.33
CA PRO A 90 -10.15 10.08 -4.19
C PRO A 90 -9.01 9.95 -5.22
N PRO A 91 -8.72 10.99 -6.03
CA PRO A 91 -7.74 10.89 -7.12
C PRO A 91 -6.36 10.40 -6.68
N GLY A 92 -5.87 10.90 -5.53
CA GLY A 92 -4.58 10.49 -4.98
C GLY A 92 -4.53 9.02 -4.52
N ALA A 93 -5.61 8.53 -3.89
CA ALA A 93 -5.69 7.13 -3.47
C ALA A 93 -5.80 6.20 -4.69
N LEU A 94 -6.55 6.60 -5.72
CA LEU A 94 -6.67 5.85 -6.96
C LEU A 94 -5.35 5.80 -7.73
N ALA A 95 -4.61 6.91 -7.79
CA ALA A 95 -3.28 6.96 -8.38
C ALA A 95 -2.30 6.04 -7.65
N GLN A 96 -2.30 6.06 -6.30
CA GLN A 96 -1.48 5.15 -5.49
C GLN A 96 -1.82 3.67 -5.76
N ALA A 97 -3.10 3.33 -5.90
CA ALA A 97 -3.54 1.99 -6.26
C ALA A 97 -3.03 1.57 -7.65
N ARG A 98 -3.08 2.45 -8.65
CA ARG A 98 -2.52 2.19 -9.99
C ARG A 98 -1.01 2.01 -9.96
N ASP A 99 -0.29 2.83 -9.19
CA ASP A 99 1.16 2.70 -9.01
C ASP A 99 1.54 1.34 -8.42
N LEU A 100 0.77 0.85 -7.45
CA LEU A 100 0.94 -0.50 -6.94
C LEU A 100 0.73 -1.55 -8.04
N LEU A 101 -0.36 -1.45 -8.81
CA LEU A 101 -0.66 -2.42 -9.86
C LEU A 101 0.37 -2.41 -11.00
N LEU A 102 0.94 -1.25 -11.34
CA LEU A 102 2.11 -1.14 -12.22
C LEU A 102 3.32 -1.88 -11.64
N GLY A 103 3.61 -1.65 -10.35
CA GLY A 103 4.71 -2.33 -9.64
C GLY A 103 4.54 -3.86 -9.55
N LEU A 104 3.30 -4.34 -9.47
CA LEU A 104 2.97 -5.77 -9.51
C LEU A 104 2.97 -6.35 -10.94
N GLY A 105 3.06 -5.51 -11.97
CA GLY A 105 2.92 -5.93 -13.38
C GLY A 105 1.48 -6.27 -13.79
N ALA A 106 0.49 -5.89 -12.98
CA ALA A 106 -0.93 -6.07 -13.28
C ALA A 106 -1.45 -5.05 -14.31
N LEU A 107 -0.80 -3.89 -14.40
CA LEU A 107 -1.01 -2.88 -15.44
C LEU A 107 0.28 -2.67 -16.26
N ASP A 108 0.13 -2.31 -17.53
CA ASP A 108 1.22 -1.85 -18.39
C ASP A 108 1.48 -0.34 -18.25
N ALA A 109 2.49 0.18 -18.94
CA ALA A 109 2.86 1.60 -18.89
C ALA A 109 1.74 2.56 -19.38
N GLN A 110 0.71 2.06 -20.06
CA GLN A 110 -0.46 2.81 -20.50
C GLN A 110 -1.67 2.60 -19.56
N GLU A 111 -1.44 2.06 -18.36
CA GLU A 111 -2.45 1.70 -17.35
C GLU A 111 -3.48 0.68 -17.84
N ARG A 112 -3.15 -0.14 -18.85
CA ARG A 112 -4.03 -1.20 -19.35
C ARG A 112 -3.76 -2.49 -18.61
N ILE A 113 -4.81 -3.28 -18.41
CA ILE A 113 -4.71 -4.57 -17.71
C ILE A 113 -3.87 -5.58 -18.51
N THR A 114 -2.90 -6.20 -17.84
CA THR A 114 -2.04 -7.24 -18.43
C THR A 114 -2.66 -8.64 -18.28
N THR A 115 -2.05 -9.65 -18.91
CA THR A 115 -2.42 -11.06 -18.68
C THR A 115 -2.30 -11.43 -17.21
N LEU A 116 -1.23 -10.98 -16.54
CA LEU A 116 -1.06 -11.16 -15.10
C LEU A 116 -2.19 -10.45 -14.34
N GLY A 117 -2.51 -9.20 -14.70
CA GLY A 117 -3.60 -8.44 -14.07
C GLY A 117 -4.95 -9.16 -14.11
N ARG A 118 -5.29 -9.79 -15.24
CA ARG A 118 -6.51 -10.62 -15.35
C ARG A 118 -6.48 -11.81 -14.39
N GLN A 119 -5.34 -12.52 -14.30
CA GLN A 119 -5.16 -13.62 -13.34
C GLN A 119 -5.27 -13.15 -11.89
N LEU A 120 -4.77 -11.93 -11.59
CA LEU A 120 -4.90 -11.36 -10.25
C LEU A 120 -6.37 -11.07 -9.91
N ALA A 121 -7.12 -10.52 -10.85
CA ALA A 121 -8.54 -10.21 -10.67
C ALA A 121 -9.38 -11.47 -10.40
N ASP A 122 -9.09 -12.58 -11.09
CA ASP A 122 -9.78 -13.86 -10.92
C ASP A 122 -9.50 -14.53 -9.56
N SER A 123 -8.39 -14.16 -8.90
CA SER A 123 -8.01 -14.75 -7.61
C SER A 123 -8.95 -14.40 -6.45
N GLY A 124 -9.76 -13.34 -6.59
CA GLY A 124 -10.70 -12.84 -5.58
C GLY A 124 -10.07 -12.64 -4.19
N THR A 125 -8.88 -12.05 -4.17
CA THR A 125 -8.20 -11.52 -2.98
C THR A 125 -7.48 -10.22 -3.34
N HIS A 126 -6.87 -9.57 -2.36
CA HIS A 126 -6.11 -8.35 -2.57
C HIS A 126 -5.03 -8.53 -3.65
N PRO A 127 -4.83 -7.57 -4.58
CA PRO A 127 -3.88 -7.72 -5.69
C PRO A 127 -2.45 -8.11 -5.28
N ARG A 128 -1.98 -7.64 -4.12
CA ARG A 128 -0.67 -8.07 -3.56
C ARG A 128 -0.63 -9.57 -3.27
N LEU A 129 -1.64 -10.09 -2.59
CA LEU A 129 -1.70 -11.50 -2.23
C LEU A 129 -1.92 -12.37 -3.47
N ALA A 130 -2.74 -11.88 -4.41
CA ALA A 130 -2.93 -12.49 -5.70
C ALA A 130 -1.59 -12.61 -6.46
N ALA A 131 -0.79 -11.53 -6.49
CA ALA A 131 0.48 -11.51 -7.18
C ALA A 131 1.46 -12.55 -6.64
N MET A 132 1.56 -12.69 -5.31
CA MET A 132 2.35 -13.74 -4.67
C MET A 132 1.83 -15.14 -5.04
N LEU A 133 0.53 -15.39 -4.95
CA LEU A 133 -0.05 -16.71 -5.24
C LEU A 133 0.13 -17.12 -6.71
N VAL A 134 -0.13 -16.20 -7.65
CA VAL A 134 -0.07 -16.47 -9.09
C VAL A 134 1.37 -16.66 -9.55
N GLN A 135 2.31 -15.86 -9.03
CA GLN A 135 3.72 -15.90 -9.44
C GLN A 135 4.57 -16.90 -8.63
N ALA A 136 4.03 -17.57 -7.61
CA ALA A 136 4.77 -18.52 -6.78
C ALA A 136 5.31 -19.75 -7.54
N GLY A 137 4.83 -20.02 -8.75
CA GLY A 137 5.27 -21.15 -9.57
C GLY A 137 5.18 -22.49 -8.82
N PRO A 138 6.28 -23.27 -8.70
CA PRO A 138 6.26 -24.53 -7.95
C PRO A 138 6.04 -24.36 -6.44
N HIS A 139 6.16 -23.14 -5.91
CA HIS A 139 6.08 -22.85 -4.47
C HIS A 139 4.68 -22.38 -4.02
N GLN A 140 3.63 -22.60 -4.83
CA GLN A 140 2.26 -22.21 -4.50
C GLN A 140 1.76 -22.74 -3.14
N ALA A 141 2.17 -23.94 -2.74
CA ALA A 141 1.79 -24.49 -1.44
C ALA A 141 2.37 -23.67 -0.28
N LEU A 142 3.62 -23.20 -0.42
CA LEU A 142 4.27 -22.31 0.55
C LEU A 142 3.64 -20.91 0.54
N ALA A 143 3.31 -20.38 -0.64
CA ALA A 143 2.60 -19.10 -0.75
C ALA A 143 1.22 -19.12 -0.07
N CYS A 144 0.52 -20.26 -0.09
CA CYS A 144 -0.74 -20.43 0.66
C CYS A 144 -0.51 -20.39 2.19
N ASP A 145 0.59 -20.96 2.68
CA ASP A 145 0.97 -20.86 4.10
C ASP A 145 1.30 -19.41 4.49
N LEU A 146 2.06 -18.71 3.64
CA LEU A 146 2.40 -17.29 3.84
C LEU A 146 1.14 -16.40 3.85
N LEU A 147 0.21 -16.60 2.92
CA LEU A 147 -1.06 -15.88 2.91
C LEU A 147 -1.81 -16.10 4.22
N ALA A 148 -1.90 -17.35 4.67
CA ALA A 148 -2.58 -17.67 5.92
C ALA A 148 -1.89 -17.02 7.13
N LEU A 149 -0.56 -16.94 7.16
CA LEU A 149 0.21 -16.25 8.19
C LEU A 149 -0.03 -14.74 8.22
N LEU A 150 -0.31 -14.12 7.07
CA LEU A 150 -0.55 -12.68 6.95
C LEU A 150 -1.94 -12.29 7.44
N ASP A 151 -2.94 -13.16 7.25
CA ASP A 151 -4.35 -12.90 7.55
C ASP A 151 -4.80 -13.45 8.91
N ALA A 152 -4.28 -14.61 9.32
CA ALA A 152 -4.66 -15.25 10.57
C ALA A 152 -4.03 -14.56 11.81
N ARG A 153 -4.52 -14.96 12.98
CA ARG A 153 -3.93 -14.55 14.27
C ARG A 153 -2.50 -15.08 14.37
N ASP A 154 -1.60 -14.24 14.88
CA ASP A 154 -0.19 -14.60 15.10
C ASP A 154 -0.08 -15.89 15.95
N PRO A 155 0.61 -16.94 15.46
CA PRO A 155 0.75 -18.21 16.16
C PRO A 155 1.77 -18.16 17.31
N LEU A 156 2.60 -17.12 17.41
CA LEU A 156 3.59 -16.99 18.48
C LEU A 156 2.96 -16.56 19.81
N SER A 157 3.65 -16.89 20.91
CA SER A 157 3.26 -16.46 22.25
C SER A 157 3.32 -14.93 22.36
N PRO A 158 2.54 -14.30 23.26
CA PRO A 158 2.52 -12.85 23.41
C PRO A 158 3.92 -12.21 23.55
N GLU A 159 4.84 -12.88 24.23
CA GLU A 159 6.22 -12.44 24.45
C GLU A 159 7.02 -12.42 23.14
N GLN A 160 6.80 -13.42 22.28
CA GLN A 160 7.50 -13.60 21.01
C GLN A 160 6.88 -12.85 19.84
N ARG A 161 5.70 -12.24 19.97
CA ARG A 161 5.02 -11.53 18.87
C ARG A 161 5.78 -10.32 18.32
N HIS A 162 6.75 -9.80 19.08
CA HIS A 162 7.61 -8.71 18.64
C HIS A 162 8.68 -9.16 17.66
N GLU A 163 8.92 -10.46 17.52
CA GLU A 163 9.84 -11.04 16.54
C GLU A 163 9.52 -10.50 15.14
N PRO A 164 10.43 -9.77 14.50
CA PRO A 164 10.19 -9.21 13.18
C PRO A 164 10.27 -10.28 12.09
N ASP A 165 11.03 -11.35 12.28
CA ASP A 165 11.15 -12.40 11.27
C ASP A 165 9.85 -13.22 11.13
N LEU A 166 9.44 -13.47 9.89
CA LEU A 166 8.34 -14.37 9.59
C LEU A 166 8.73 -15.84 9.76
N LEU A 167 10.01 -16.18 9.62
CA LEU A 167 10.50 -17.56 9.66
C LEU A 167 10.05 -18.32 10.94
N PRO A 168 10.16 -17.78 12.17
CA PRO A 168 9.70 -18.47 13.37
C PRO A 168 8.20 -18.79 13.38
N ARG A 169 7.37 -17.94 12.76
CA ARG A 169 5.92 -18.17 12.64
C ARG A 169 5.61 -19.32 11.68
N TRP A 170 6.32 -19.37 10.55
CA TRP A 170 6.19 -20.48 9.62
C TRP A 170 6.72 -21.79 10.23
N GLN A 171 7.84 -21.76 10.95
CA GLN A 171 8.36 -22.93 11.67
C GLN A 171 7.41 -23.41 12.78
N ALA A 172 6.69 -22.51 13.46
CA ALA A 172 5.66 -22.90 14.42
C ALA A 172 4.53 -23.69 13.76
N LEU A 173 4.10 -23.29 12.55
CA LEU A 173 3.13 -24.04 11.75
C LEU A 173 3.66 -25.44 11.38
N GLN A 174 4.91 -25.54 10.92
CA GLN A 174 5.47 -26.85 10.55
C GLN A 174 5.63 -27.78 11.76
N ARG A 175 6.08 -27.27 12.90
CA ARG A 175 6.15 -28.05 14.16
C ARG A 175 4.79 -28.57 14.59
N TRP A 176 3.76 -27.73 14.49
CA TRP A 176 2.38 -28.13 14.79
C TRP A 176 1.86 -29.21 13.85
N ARG A 177 2.12 -29.09 12.54
CA ARG A 177 1.81 -30.14 11.55
C ARG A 177 2.55 -31.45 11.85
N GLY A 178 3.76 -31.37 12.39
CA GLY A 178 4.54 -32.50 12.87
C GLY A 178 4.07 -33.11 14.20
N GLY A 179 2.95 -32.63 14.76
CA GLY A 179 2.34 -33.18 15.98
C GLY A 179 2.82 -32.54 17.29
N GLN A 180 3.62 -31.47 17.23
CA GLN A 180 4.02 -30.75 18.44
C GLN A 180 2.87 -29.87 18.95
N ARG A 181 2.50 -30.04 20.22
CA ARG A 181 1.49 -29.21 20.88
C ARG A 181 2.01 -27.80 21.13
N SER A 182 1.13 -26.81 21.02
CA SER A 182 1.43 -25.41 21.30
C SER A 182 0.32 -24.76 22.14
N ALA A 183 0.67 -23.79 22.97
CA ALA A 183 -0.31 -22.94 23.65
C ALA A 183 -1.23 -22.19 22.64
N SER A 184 -0.78 -22.06 21.39
CA SER A 184 -1.50 -21.40 20.30
C SER A 184 -2.21 -22.37 19.35
N ASP A 185 -2.52 -23.61 19.76
CA ASP A 185 -3.13 -24.65 18.89
C ASP A 185 -4.36 -24.16 18.12
N ARG A 186 -5.24 -23.36 18.74
CA ARG A 186 -6.41 -22.80 18.05
C ARG A 186 -6.04 -21.83 16.92
N ALA A 187 -5.00 -21.02 17.11
CA ALA A 187 -4.53 -20.08 16.09
C ALA A 187 -3.88 -20.84 14.93
N LEU A 188 -3.06 -21.84 15.24
CA LEU A 188 -2.43 -22.73 14.26
C LEU A 188 -3.44 -23.56 13.47
N GLN A 189 -4.50 -24.04 14.13
CA GLN A 189 -5.60 -24.75 13.47
C GLN A 189 -6.34 -23.84 12.48
N ALA A 190 -6.67 -22.61 12.87
CA ALA A 190 -7.31 -21.63 11.98
C ALA A 190 -6.42 -21.29 10.78
N LEU A 191 -5.11 -21.13 11.02
CA LEU A 191 -4.12 -20.91 9.97
C LEU A 191 -4.08 -22.09 8.98
N GLU A 192 -4.00 -23.33 9.48
CA GLU A 192 -4.02 -24.52 8.61
C GLU A 192 -5.31 -24.61 7.79
N GLN A 193 -6.46 -24.30 8.38
CA GLN A 193 -7.74 -24.28 7.67
C GLN A 193 -7.72 -23.28 6.51
N LEU A 194 -7.23 -22.06 6.75
CA LEU A 194 -7.10 -21.02 5.74
C LEU A 194 -6.11 -21.43 4.63
N ALA A 195 -4.95 -21.96 4.99
CA ALA A 195 -3.97 -22.46 4.03
C ALA A 195 -4.52 -23.61 3.18
N ARG A 196 -5.31 -24.53 3.76
CA ARG A 196 -5.98 -25.61 3.03
C ARG A 196 -7.06 -25.08 2.08
N GLN A 197 -7.83 -24.09 2.51
CA GLN A 197 -8.85 -23.46 1.68
C GLN A 197 -8.22 -22.85 0.43
N TRP A 198 -7.10 -22.12 0.57
CA TRP A 198 -6.38 -21.53 -0.56
C TRP A 198 -5.75 -22.58 -1.48
N ARG A 199 -5.11 -23.62 -0.93
CA ARG A 199 -4.59 -24.74 -1.73
C ARG A 199 -5.69 -25.41 -2.55
N ARG A 200 -6.88 -25.62 -1.97
CA ARG A 200 -8.05 -26.18 -2.69
C ARG A 200 -8.55 -25.23 -3.77
N ARG A 201 -8.70 -23.94 -3.46
CA ARG A 201 -9.16 -22.91 -4.41
C ARG A 201 -8.24 -22.82 -5.63
N LEU A 202 -6.93 -22.86 -5.41
CA LEU A 202 -5.91 -22.79 -6.46
C LEU A 202 -5.58 -24.16 -7.09
N ARG A 203 -6.21 -25.24 -6.62
CA ARG A 203 -5.96 -26.63 -7.08
C ARG A 203 -4.48 -27.02 -6.98
N VAL A 204 -3.80 -26.58 -5.91
CA VAL A 204 -2.40 -26.91 -5.66
C VAL A 204 -2.28 -28.41 -5.41
N ALA A 205 -1.61 -29.11 -6.32
CA ALA A 205 -1.42 -30.56 -6.25
C ALA A 205 -0.41 -30.97 -5.17
N GLN A 206 0.57 -30.10 -4.89
CA GLN A 206 1.67 -30.40 -3.99
C GLN A 206 1.29 -30.17 -2.52
N PRO A 207 1.72 -31.04 -1.60
CA PRO A 207 1.63 -30.74 -0.17
C PRO A 207 2.54 -29.56 0.19
N PRO A 208 2.26 -28.86 1.31
CA PRO A 208 3.11 -27.78 1.77
C PRO A 208 4.46 -28.36 2.21
N PRO A 209 5.57 -27.66 1.95
CA PRO A 209 6.89 -28.15 2.29
C PRO A 209 7.06 -28.21 3.81
N THR A 210 7.72 -29.26 4.30
CA THR A 210 8.12 -29.38 5.71
C THR A 210 9.39 -28.60 6.02
N HIS A 211 10.23 -28.40 5.01
CA HIS A 211 11.47 -27.61 5.05
C HIS A 211 11.53 -26.71 3.82
N THR A 212 12.05 -25.50 4.00
CA THR A 212 12.27 -24.54 2.92
C THR A 212 13.54 -23.77 3.20
N ASP A 213 14.17 -23.25 2.14
CA ASP A 213 15.14 -22.17 2.28
C ASP A 213 14.42 -20.97 2.93
N PRO A 214 14.91 -20.42 4.05
CA PRO A 214 14.37 -19.20 4.65
C PRO A 214 14.24 -18.03 3.68
N ALA A 215 15.19 -17.87 2.75
CA ALA A 215 15.18 -16.77 1.79
C ALA A 215 13.96 -16.81 0.86
N LEU A 216 13.47 -18.02 0.53
CA LEU A 216 12.29 -18.21 -0.32
C LEU A 216 11.02 -17.60 0.29
N LEU A 217 10.90 -17.54 1.62
CA LEU A 217 9.78 -16.85 2.27
C LEU A 217 9.78 -15.37 1.90
N GLY A 218 10.94 -14.73 1.95
CA GLY A 218 11.11 -13.33 1.57
C GLY A 218 10.95 -13.10 0.07
N GLU A 219 11.46 -14.00 -0.78
CA GLU A 219 11.28 -13.90 -2.23
C GLU A 219 9.80 -13.93 -2.64
N LEU A 220 9.01 -14.84 -2.07
CA LEU A 220 7.56 -14.91 -2.31
C LEU A 220 6.84 -13.66 -1.81
N LEU A 221 7.20 -13.17 -0.62
CA LEU A 221 6.66 -11.92 -0.09
C LEU A 221 7.06 -10.69 -0.93
N ALA A 222 8.25 -10.68 -1.51
CA ALA A 222 8.70 -9.60 -2.40
C ALA A 222 7.87 -9.53 -3.70
N LEU A 223 7.21 -10.62 -4.11
CA LEU A 223 6.23 -10.59 -5.22
C LEU A 223 4.93 -9.85 -4.83
N ALA A 224 4.56 -9.84 -3.54
CA ALA A 224 3.41 -9.12 -3.02
C ALA A 224 3.74 -7.67 -2.59
N TRP A 225 4.96 -7.44 -2.11
CA TRP A 225 5.46 -6.13 -1.67
C TRP A 225 6.77 -5.74 -2.36
N PRO A 226 6.78 -5.63 -3.71
CA PRO A 226 7.99 -5.24 -4.44
C PRO A 226 8.49 -3.85 -4.02
N ASP A 227 7.58 -2.93 -3.74
CA ASP A 227 7.84 -1.59 -3.21
C ASP A 227 8.56 -1.58 -1.85
N ARG A 228 8.50 -2.70 -1.10
CA ARG A 228 9.05 -2.84 0.24
C ARG A 228 10.21 -3.83 0.35
N LEU A 229 10.71 -4.29 -0.80
CA LEU A 229 12.04 -4.88 -0.84
C LEU A 229 13.05 -3.82 -0.36
N ALA A 230 13.96 -4.20 0.52
CA ALA A 230 14.78 -3.28 1.27
C ALA A 230 16.22 -3.74 1.31
N GLN A 231 17.14 -2.82 1.00
CA GLN A 231 18.57 -3.05 1.09
C GLN A 231 19.09 -2.53 2.42
N ARG A 232 19.98 -3.29 3.05
CA ARG A 232 20.67 -2.86 4.28
C ARG A 232 21.50 -1.60 4.02
N GLY A 233 21.31 -0.59 4.86
CA GLY A 233 22.11 0.62 4.94
C GLY A 233 23.02 0.60 6.17
N SER A 234 23.31 1.79 6.71
CA SER A 234 24.10 1.95 7.93
C SER A 234 23.23 2.16 9.18
N GLY A 235 23.74 1.77 10.36
CA GLY A 235 23.13 2.06 11.67
C GLY A 235 21.75 1.44 11.87
N GLY A 236 21.58 0.14 11.57
CA GLY A 236 20.30 -0.56 11.74
C GLY A 236 19.17 -0.04 10.85
N ARG A 237 19.50 0.53 9.68
CA ARG A 237 18.50 1.06 8.73
C ARG A 237 18.47 0.26 7.45
N TYR A 238 17.28 0.09 6.91
CA TYR A 238 17.01 -0.54 5.62
C TYR A 238 16.36 0.47 4.70
N ARG A 239 16.92 0.64 3.51
CA ARG A 239 16.37 1.50 2.45
C ARG A 239 15.39 0.67 1.62
N LEU A 240 14.11 0.97 1.75
CA LEU A 240 13.03 0.38 0.94
C LEU A 240 13.17 0.84 -0.50
N LEU A 241 12.72 0.04 -1.47
CA LEU A 241 12.64 0.46 -2.86
C LEU A 241 11.77 1.70 -3.02
N GLN A 242 10.74 1.88 -2.18
CA GLN A 242 9.96 3.13 -2.11
C GLN A 242 10.77 4.38 -1.73
N GLY A 243 12.05 4.26 -1.38
CA GLY A 243 12.97 5.35 -1.05
C GLY A 243 13.01 5.72 0.43
N GLN A 244 12.01 5.33 1.20
CA GLN A 244 11.98 5.52 2.66
C GLN A 244 13.02 4.62 3.34
N GLN A 245 13.59 5.09 4.45
CA GLN A 245 14.41 4.26 5.33
C GLN A 245 13.58 3.80 6.52
N ALA A 246 13.64 2.51 6.83
CA ALA A 246 13.01 1.93 8.00
C ALA A 246 14.08 1.39 8.96
N GLN A 247 13.87 1.58 10.26
CA GLN A 247 14.76 1.10 11.31
C GLN A 247 14.42 -0.35 11.67
N LEU A 248 15.47 -1.15 11.83
CA LEU A 248 15.46 -2.48 12.42
C LEU A 248 16.67 -2.56 13.37
N PRO A 249 16.45 -2.59 14.70
CA PRO A 249 17.54 -2.61 15.67
C PRO A 249 18.53 -3.76 15.42
N ASP A 250 19.83 -3.51 15.66
CA ASP A 250 20.88 -4.52 15.43
C ASP A 250 20.76 -5.76 16.35
N SER A 251 19.92 -5.68 17.40
CA SER A 251 19.57 -6.80 18.27
C SER A 251 18.60 -7.80 17.64
N GLU A 252 17.93 -7.43 16.54
CA GLU A 252 16.94 -8.27 15.88
C GLU A 252 17.59 -9.36 15.02
N THR A 253 16.88 -10.48 14.88
CA THR A 253 17.31 -11.68 14.10
C THR A 253 17.68 -11.35 12.65
N LEU A 254 16.99 -10.37 12.05
CA LEU A 254 17.15 -9.99 10.64
C LEU A 254 18.20 -8.89 10.40
N ALA A 255 18.82 -8.32 11.43
CA ALA A 255 19.69 -7.15 11.29
C ALA A 255 20.92 -7.35 10.38
N GLY A 256 21.36 -8.60 10.21
CA GLY A 256 22.48 -8.97 9.34
C GLY A 256 22.10 -9.17 7.86
N ALA A 257 20.81 -9.28 7.55
CA ALA A 257 20.36 -9.59 6.19
C ALA A 257 20.71 -8.46 5.23
N ALA A 258 21.39 -8.76 4.12
CA ALA A 258 21.73 -7.76 3.11
C ALA A 258 20.48 -7.20 2.42
N TRP A 259 19.49 -8.06 2.22
CA TRP A 259 18.18 -7.74 1.68
C TRP A 259 17.08 -8.37 2.54
N LEU A 260 15.97 -7.65 2.69
CA LEU A 260 14.74 -8.16 3.29
C LEU A 260 13.52 -7.54 2.61
N VAL A 261 12.33 -8.10 2.82
CA VAL A 261 11.06 -7.47 2.46
C VAL A 261 10.31 -7.08 3.73
N ALA A 262 10.02 -5.79 3.91
CA ALA A 262 9.36 -5.26 5.11
C ALA A 262 7.85 -5.09 4.88
N PHE A 263 7.07 -6.14 5.11
CA PHE A 263 5.62 -6.14 4.79
C PHE A 263 4.73 -5.55 5.90
N ASP A 264 5.25 -5.35 7.12
CA ASP A 264 4.56 -4.59 8.18
C ASP A 264 5.50 -3.54 8.77
N LEU A 265 5.08 -2.28 8.73
CA LEU A 265 5.85 -1.14 9.19
C LEU A 265 5.10 -0.43 10.33
N SER A 266 5.77 0.48 11.02
CA SER A 266 5.14 1.42 11.94
C SER A 266 5.88 2.74 12.00
N GLY A 267 5.27 3.77 12.58
CA GLY A 267 5.84 5.12 12.58
C GLY A 267 5.62 5.87 11.26
N ARG A 268 6.20 7.07 11.16
CA ARG A 268 6.06 7.94 9.98
C ARG A 268 7.35 8.71 9.76
N GLY A 269 7.63 9.06 8.50
CA GLY A 269 8.80 9.87 8.15
C GLY A 269 10.10 9.21 8.57
N ALA A 270 10.94 9.94 9.31
CA ALA A 270 12.25 9.46 9.78
C ALA A 270 12.18 8.36 10.86
N ASP A 271 11.02 8.20 11.50
CA ASP A 271 10.79 7.23 12.58
C ASP A 271 10.12 5.93 12.10
N LEU A 272 10.19 5.64 10.80
CA LEU A 272 9.65 4.41 10.23
C LEU A 272 10.42 3.20 10.79
N ARG A 273 9.70 2.19 11.29
CA ARG A 273 10.25 0.98 11.91
C ARG A 273 9.69 -0.28 11.27
N ILE A 274 10.53 -1.28 11.08
CA ILE A 274 10.14 -2.61 10.59
C ILE A 274 9.50 -3.38 11.75
N ARG A 275 8.25 -3.81 11.58
CA ARG A 275 7.55 -4.68 12.53
C ARG A 275 7.54 -6.14 12.12
N ARG A 276 7.41 -6.39 10.82
CA ARG A 276 7.50 -7.74 10.25
C ARG A 276 8.22 -7.71 8.91
N ALA A 277 9.13 -8.63 8.73
CA ALA A 277 9.94 -8.80 7.53
C ALA A 277 10.33 -10.26 7.32
N ALA A 278 10.94 -10.54 6.17
CA ALA A 278 11.61 -11.80 5.89
C ALA A 278 12.89 -11.50 5.10
N ALA A 279 13.97 -12.23 5.39
CA ALA A 279 15.21 -12.14 4.62
C ALA A 279 14.98 -12.59 3.18
N VAL A 280 15.71 -11.96 2.24
CA VAL A 280 15.67 -12.27 0.82
C VAL A 280 17.08 -12.60 0.36
N ASP A 281 17.24 -13.57 -0.52
CA ASP A 281 18.55 -13.85 -1.11
C ASP A 281 19.07 -12.62 -1.87
N ALA A 282 20.36 -12.31 -1.68
CA ALA A 282 20.95 -11.13 -2.28
C ALA A 282 21.11 -11.26 -3.80
N GLY A 283 21.41 -12.45 -4.30
CA GLY A 283 21.51 -12.73 -5.73
C GLY A 283 20.15 -12.55 -6.41
N TRP A 284 19.11 -13.14 -5.82
CA TRP A 284 17.73 -12.97 -6.27
C TRP A 284 17.29 -11.51 -6.25
N ALA A 285 17.50 -10.80 -5.14
CA ALA A 285 17.07 -9.39 -5.01
C ALA A 285 17.76 -8.49 -6.04
N ASN A 286 19.08 -8.65 -6.21
CA ASN A 286 19.84 -7.88 -7.20
C ASN A 286 19.37 -8.19 -8.63
N ALA A 287 19.13 -9.45 -8.96
CA ALA A 287 18.60 -9.84 -10.27
C ALA A 287 17.18 -9.30 -10.50
N TRP A 288 16.32 -9.36 -9.48
CA TRP A 288 14.95 -8.86 -9.53
C TRP A 288 14.92 -7.34 -9.79
N VAL A 289 15.79 -6.59 -9.11
CA VAL A 289 15.95 -5.14 -9.28
C VAL A 289 16.52 -4.84 -10.67
N ALA A 290 17.60 -5.52 -11.07
CA ALA A 290 18.25 -5.29 -12.37
C ALA A 290 17.30 -5.54 -13.55
N ALA A 291 16.47 -6.59 -13.49
CA ALA A 291 15.51 -6.91 -14.54
C ALA A 291 14.39 -5.87 -14.72
N ARG A 292 14.18 -4.99 -13.73
CA ARG A 292 13.13 -3.96 -13.73
C ARG A 292 13.68 -2.55 -13.70
N ALA A 293 15.00 -2.41 -13.60
CA ALA A 293 15.66 -1.12 -13.58
C ALA A 293 15.61 -0.49 -14.98
N GLN A 294 15.15 0.75 -15.03
CA GLN A 294 15.14 1.59 -16.21
C GLN A 294 15.91 2.86 -15.92
N THR A 295 16.79 3.25 -16.84
CA THR A 295 17.53 4.50 -16.74
C THR A 295 16.89 5.52 -17.66
N GLU A 296 16.46 6.64 -17.10
CA GLU A 296 15.87 7.72 -17.88
C GLU A 296 16.45 9.08 -17.48
N ARG A 297 16.43 10.00 -18.44
CA ARG A 297 16.78 11.41 -18.25
C ARG A 297 15.51 12.17 -17.87
N VAL A 298 15.55 12.86 -16.73
CA VAL A 298 14.41 13.55 -16.13
C VAL A 298 14.75 15.02 -15.96
N LEU A 299 13.86 15.87 -16.44
CA LEU A 299 13.87 17.32 -16.26
C LEU A 299 12.86 17.67 -15.17
N ARG A 300 13.31 18.34 -14.10
CA ARG A 300 12.44 18.78 -13.01
C ARG A 300 12.69 20.25 -12.74
N PHE A 301 11.61 21.02 -12.59
CA PHE A 301 11.70 22.37 -12.07
C PHE A 301 12.02 22.34 -10.57
N ASP A 302 13.14 22.92 -10.19
CA ASP A 302 13.50 23.15 -8.80
C ASP A 302 12.95 24.50 -8.34
N ARG A 303 12.02 24.45 -7.38
CA ARG A 303 11.37 25.65 -6.83
C ARG A 303 12.33 26.51 -6.02
N ALA A 304 13.39 25.94 -5.45
CA ALA A 304 14.33 26.69 -4.62
C ALA A 304 15.24 27.56 -5.49
N SER A 305 15.79 27.01 -6.57
CA SER A 305 16.62 27.76 -7.53
C SER A 305 15.82 28.52 -8.58
N GLY A 306 14.55 28.16 -8.82
CA GLY A 306 13.75 28.73 -9.90
C GLY A 306 14.20 28.29 -11.30
N SER A 307 14.96 27.19 -11.39
CA SER A 307 15.52 26.66 -12.63
C SER A 307 15.11 25.22 -12.89
N VAL A 308 15.25 24.77 -14.12
CA VAL A 308 15.13 23.34 -14.45
C VAL A 308 16.46 22.65 -14.14
N GLU A 309 16.39 21.52 -13.47
CA GLU A 309 17.50 20.61 -13.26
C GLU A 309 17.31 19.36 -14.12
N ALA A 310 18.36 18.95 -14.82
CA ALA A 310 18.40 17.66 -15.49
C ALA A 310 19.09 16.61 -14.61
N SER A 311 18.50 15.42 -14.53
CA SER A 311 19.09 14.29 -13.81
C SER A 311 18.92 12.99 -14.59
N VAL A 312 19.93 12.13 -14.55
CA VAL A 312 19.79 10.73 -14.96
C VAL A 312 19.36 9.94 -13.74
N GLN A 313 18.26 9.20 -13.86
CA GLN A 313 17.67 8.42 -12.79
C GLN A 313 17.57 6.96 -13.20
N THR A 314 18.14 6.07 -12.38
CA THR A 314 17.89 4.64 -12.46
C THR A 314 16.71 4.33 -11.54
N ARG A 315 15.64 3.74 -12.07
CA ARG A 315 14.40 3.49 -11.34
C ARG A 315 13.81 2.12 -11.57
N VAL A 316 13.05 1.62 -10.61
CA VAL A 316 12.16 0.45 -10.77
C VAL A 316 10.72 0.95 -10.69
N GLY A 317 9.98 0.91 -11.79
CA GLY A 317 8.67 1.57 -11.86
C GLY A 317 8.82 3.07 -11.60
N ARG A 318 8.17 3.62 -10.56
CA ARG A 318 8.32 5.05 -10.17
C ARG A 318 9.40 5.28 -9.12
N PHE A 319 10.12 4.25 -8.71
CA PHE A 319 11.05 4.29 -7.57
C PHE A 319 12.47 4.58 -8.00
N VAL A 320 13.03 5.72 -7.60
CA VAL A 320 14.40 6.14 -7.96
C VAL A 320 15.41 5.45 -7.05
N LEU A 321 16.23 4.55 -7.62
CA LEU A 321 17.32 3.85 -6.95
C LEU A 321 18.56 4.74 -6.83
N GLU A 322 18.87 5.44 -7.92
CA GLU A 322 20.01 6.32 -8.06
C GLU A 322 19.61 7.55 -8.87
N ARG A 323 20.09 8.73 -8.46
CA ARG A 323 19.90 9.99 -9.16
C ARG A 323 21.25 10.69 -9.28
N ARG A 324 21.62 11.04 -10.50
CA ARG A 324 22.81 11.83 -10.78
C ARG A 324 22.40 13.09 -11.55
N VAL A 325 22.68 14.26 -10.98
CA VAL A 325 22.49 15.54 -11.68
C VAL A 325 23.47 15.59 -12.86
N VAL A 326 22.97 16.03 -14.01
CA VAL A 326 23.75 16.12 -15.25
C VAL A 326 23.52 17.48 -15.91
N PRO A 327 24.47 17.98 -16.72
CA PRO A 327 24.26 19.21 -17.47
C PRO A 327 23.05 19.12 -18.39
N ILE A 328 22.31 20.23 -18.54
CA ILE A 328 21.24 20.36 -19.55
C ILE A 328 21.85 20.27 -20.95
N GLN A 329 21.19 19.54 -21.84
CA GLN A 329 21.58 19.37 -23.22
C GLN A 329 20.65 20.15 -24.16
N PRO A 330 21.09 20.54 -25.38
CA PRO A 330 20.26 21.29 -26.33
C PRO A 330 18.94 20.61 -26.71
N GLU A 331 18.92 19.27 -26.72
CA GLU A 331 17.76 18.44 -27.03
C GLU A 331 16.75 18.29 -25.88
N ASP A 332 17.07 18.79 -24.69
CA ASP A 332 16.18 18.69 -23.54
C ASP A 332 14.92 19.55 -23.72
N ALA A 333 13.77 18.99 -23.34
CA ALA A 333 12.49 19.69 -23.29
C ALA A 333 12.40 20.63 -22.07
N VAL A 334 13.34 21.58 -21.96
CA VAL A 334 13.45 22.52 -20.84
C VAL A 334 12.23 23.44 -20.73
N VAL A 335 11.73 23.94 -21.88
CA VAL A 335 10.58 24.86 -21.90
C VAL A 335 9.31 24.21 -21.32
N PRO A 336 8.89 23.00 -21.73
CA PRO A 336 7.80 22.28 -21.05
C PRO A 336 8.00 22.11 -19.54
N ALA A 337 9.21 21.74 -19.11
CA ALA A 337 9.50 21.55 -17.68
C ALA A 337 9.42 22.88 -16.89
N LEU A 338 9.88 24.00 -17.47
CA LEU A 338 9.73 25.35 -16.91
C LEU A 338 8.25 25.74 -16.81
N LEU A 339 7.47 25.53 -17.87
CA LEU A 339 6.05 25.89 -17.90
C LEU A 339 5.26 25.11 -16.86
N GLN A 340 5.52 23.81 -16.70
CA GLN A 340 4.92 23.00 -15.64
C GLN A 340 5.31 23.54 -14.26
N GLY A 341 6.59 23.84 -14.04
CA GLY A 341 7.09 24.41 -12.79
C GLY A 341 6.45 25.75 -12.42
N LEU A 342 6.31 26.64 -13.41
CA LEU A 342 5.62 27.93 -13.25
C LEU A 342 4.13 27.74 -12.94
N ALA A 343 3.45 26.80 -13.61
CA ALA A 343 2.05 26.47 -13.32
C ALA A 343 1.87 26.01 -11.86
N GLU A 344 2.80 25.19 -11.36
CA GLU A 344 2.80 24.72 -9.96
C GLU A 344 3.11 25.80 -8.92
N LEU A 345 3.98 26.77 -9.25
CA LEU A 345 4.27 27.93 -8.38
C LEU A 345 3.05 28.86 -8.25
N GLY A 346 2.22 28.91 -9.31
CA GLY A 346 1.09 29.82 -9.41
C GLY A 346 1.50 31.29 -9.57
N PRO A 347 0.52 32.19 -9.80
CA PRO A 347 0.78 33.58 -10.20
C PRO A 347 1.62 34.40 -9.22
N ALA A 348 1.58 34.04 -7.93
CA ALA A 348 2.35 34.73 -6.89
C ALA A 348 3.86 34.43 -6.98
N GLY A 349 4.22 33.24 -7.44
CA GLY A 349 5.60 32.80 -7.61
C GLY A 349 6.18 33.07 -9.00
N TRP A 350 5.40 33.68 -9.91
CA TRP A 350 5.89 34.03 -11.25
C TRP A 350 6.90 35.19 -11.17
N PRO A 351 7.95 35.19 -12.01
CA PRO A 351 9.04 36.18 -11.98
C PRO A 351 8.60 37.51 -12.61
N PHE A 352 7.47 38.06 -12.18
CA PHE A 352 6.95 39.34 -12.64
C PHE A 352 7.64 40.50 -11.93
N ASP A 353 8.18 41.41 -12.73
CA ASP A 353 8.67 42.70 -12.24
C ASP A 353 7.50 43.59 -11.75
N ALA A 354 7.85 44.73 -11.14
CA ALA A 354 6.88 45.66 -10.59
C ALA A 354 5.95 46.24 -11.66
N ALA A 355 6.45 46.45 -12.89
CA ALA A 355 5.68 47.03 -13.98
C ALA A 355 4.61 46.05 -14.49
N LEU A 356 4.97 44.78 -14.67
CA LEU A 356 4.06 43.73 -15.10
C LEU A 356 3.00 43.44 -14.03
N ARG A 357 3.39 43.46 -12.75
CA ARG A 357 2.45 43.34 -11.63
C ARG A 357 1.43 44.49 -11.63
N GLN A 358 1.89 45.72 -11.80
CA GLN A 358 1.02 46.89 -11.92
C GLN A 358 0.08 46.81 -13.14
N TRP A 359 0.59 46.38 -14.28
CA TRP A 359 -0.21 46.17 -15.48
C TRP A 359 -1.32 45.12 -15.25
N LEU A 360 -0.97 43.98 -14.64
CA LEU A 360 -1.94 42.93 -14.29
C LEU A 360 -3.02 43.43 -13.33
N LEU A 361 -2.66 44.26 -12.34
CA LEU A 361 -3.62 44.88 -11.43
C LEU A 361 -4.58 45.82 -12.17
N ARG A 362 -4.08 46.62 -13.13
CA ARG A 362 -4.92 47.50 -13.94
C ARG A 362 -5.90 46.72 -14.81
N VAL A 363 -5.44 45.64 -15.45
CA VAL A 363 -6.31 44.75 -16.26
C VAL A 363 -7.38 44.08 -15.39
N ARG A 364 -7.03 43.60 -14.20
CA ARG A 364 -8.01 43.04 -13.26
C ARG A 364 -9.00 44.08 -12.76
N SER A 365 -8.52 45.30 -12.47
CA SER A 365 -9.37 46.41 -12.03
C SER A 365 -10.35 46.84 -13.12
N LEU A 366 -9.94 46.80 -14.40
CA LEU A 366 -10.82 47.05 -15.54
C LEU A 366 -12.03 46.10 -15.56
N ARG A 367 -11.83 44.81 -15.29
CA ARG A 367 -12.93 43.83 -15.22
C ARG A 367 -13.95 44.19 -14.14
N ASP A 368 -13.49 44.72 -13.01
CA ASP A 368 -14.36 45.02 -11.87
C ASP A 368 -14.96 46.44 -11.96
N TRP A 369 -14.25 47.40 -12.58
CA TRP A 369 -14.65 48.81 -12.67
C TRP A 369 -15.38 49.16 -13.96
N LEU A 370 -15.14 48.41 -15.04
CA LEU A 370 -15.76 48.59 -16.36
C LEU A 370 -16.21 47.24 -16.93
N PRO A 371 -17.15 46.53 -16.27
CA PRO A 371 -17.59 45.20 -16.69
C PRO A 371 -18.27 45.17 -18.07
N ASP A 372 -18.81 46.31 -18.53
CA ASP A 372 -19.54 46.41 -19.81
C ASP A 372 -18.64 46.79 -21.00
N ALA A 373 -17.34 47.02 -20.77
CA ALA A 373 -16.40 47.48 -21.81
C ALA A 373 -15.65 46.33 -22.52
N GLY A 374 -16.02 45.06 -22.28
CA GLY A 374 -15.39 43.88 -22.87
C GLY A 374 -16.27 42.65 -22.84
#